data_AF-A0A4C1YXW1-F1
#
_entry.id   AF-A0A4C1YXW1-F1
#
_cell.length_a   1.000
_cell.length_b   1.000
_cell.length_c   1.000
_cell.angle_alpha   90.00
_cell.angle_beta   90.00
_cell.angle_gamma   90.00
#
_symmetry.space_group_name_H-M   'P 1'
#
loop_
_entity.id
_entity.type
_entity.pdbx_description
1 polymer ?
#
loop_
_entity_poly.entity_id
_entity_poly.type
_entity_poly.pdbx_seq_one_letter_code
_entity_poly.pdbx_strand_id
1 'polypeptide(L)'
;MNSDGGNRSVRGDSAKLTSEVTLEAFVTQRTLKTLSALDIKDSFLELPTDTWNDNDDYLQGKNCVKKLRVVNDTAERGVKLFEDYNTILTKNEDEKQFLLHVVEENRKIVSTETSKRS
;
A
#
# COMPACT_ATOMS: atom_id res chain seq x y z
N MET A 1 -12.52 -21.64 -14.16
CA MET A 1 -11.41 -21.00 -13.43
C MET A 1 -11.40 -19.54 -13.87
N ASN A 2 -12.08 -18.67 -13.12
CA ASN A 2 -12.23 -17.27 -13.50
C ASN A 2 -11.12 -16.47 -12.81
N SER A 3 -10.17 -15.99 -13.61
CA SER A 3 -9.14 -15.05 -13.21
C SER A 3 -9.76 -13.67 -13.09
N ASP A 4 -10.43 -13.38 -11.97
CA ASP A 4 -10.89 -12.04 -11.64
C ASP A 4 -9.67 -11.18 -11.27
N GLY A 5 -9.06 -10.59 -12.30
CA GLY A 5 -7.97 -9.63 -12.17
C GLY A 5 -8.50 -8.33 -11.59
N GLY A 6 -8.77 -8.34 -10.28
CA GLY A 6 -9.18 -7.17 -9.52
C GLY A 6 -8.23 -6.01 -9.80
N ASN A 7 -8.74 -5.00 -10.50
CA ASN A 7 -8.00 -3.84 -10.93
C ASN A 7 -7.50 -3.09 -9.68
N ARG A 8 -6.19 -3.15 -9.42
CA ARG A 8 -5.59 -2.56 -8.22
C ARG A 8 -5.60 -1.05 -8.38
N SER A 9 -6.51 -0.35 -7.69
CA SER A 9 -6.47 1.11 -7.59
C SER A 9 -5.18 1.52 -6.88
N VAL A 10 -4.21 2.02 -7.64
CA VAL A 10 -2.95 2.52 -7.10
C VAL A 10 -3.22 3.87 -6.47
N ARG A 11 -2.90 4.04 -5.18
CA ARG A 11 -2.94 5.35 -4.53
C ARG A 11 -1.80 6.20 -5.09
N GLY A 12 -2.13 7.09 -6.01
CA GLY A 12 -1.21 8.00 -6.68
C GLY A 12 -1.90 8.59 -7.89
N ASP A 13 -1.69 9.88 -8.14
CA ASP A 13 -2.24 10.52 -9.32
C ASP A 13 -1.42 10.09 -10.54
N SER A 14 -1.90 9.10 -11.29
CA SER A 14 -1.22 8.60 -12.48
C SER A 14 -1.03 9.69 -13.53
N ALA A 15 -1.77 10.80 -13.45
CA ALA A 15 -1.58 11.99 -14.28
C ALA A 15 -0.26 12.72 -14.00
N LYS A 16 0.42 12.46 -12.86
CA LYS A 16 1.76 12.98 -12.57
C LYS A 16 2.89 12.20 -13.26
N LEU A 17 2.59 11.05 -13.88
CA LEU A 17 3.50 10.35 -14.79
C LEU A 17 3.41 11.05 -16.16
N THR A 18 3.90 12.28 -16.24
CA THR A 18 4.07 12.95 -17.53
C THR A 18 5.21 12.29 -18.31
N SER A 19 5.24 12.46 -19.64
CA SER A 19 6.31 11.93 -20.50
C SER A 19 7.71 12.45 -20.16
N GLU A 20 7.81 13.43 -19.26
CA GLU A 20 9.06 14.04 -18.78
C GLU A 20 9.60 13.36 -17.50
N VAL A 21 8.78 12.59 -16.77
CA VAL A 21 9.24 11.92 -15.55
C VAL A 21 9.77 10.54 -15.89
N THR A 22 11.10 10.46 -16.01
CA THR A 22 11.83 9.22 -16.18
C THR A 22 11.81 8.39 -14.89
N LEU A 23 11.93 7.06 -15.02
CA LEU A 23 11.90 6.14 -13.89
C LEU A 23 13.01 6.45 -12.86
N GLU A 24 14.15 6.98 -13.31
CA GLU A 24 15.25 7.43 -12.45
C GLU A 24 14.82 8.48 -11.42
N ALA A 25 13.80 9.31 -11.71
CA ALA A 25 13.28 10.31 -10.77
C ALA A 25 12.60 9.66 -9.55
N PHE A 26 12.16 8.40 -9.68
CA PHE A 26 11.54 7.63 -8.59
C PHE A 26 12.53 6.74 -7.84
N VAL A 27 13.72 6.51 -8.39
CA VAL A 27 14.77 5.74 -7.72
C VAL A 27 15.43 6.63 -6.69
N THR A 28 15.26 6.30 -5.41
CA THR A 28 15.88 7.04 -4.30
C THR A 28 16.68 6.09 -3.41
N GLN A 29 17.43 6.63 -2.45
CA GLN A 29 18.10 5.80 -1.44
C GLN A 29 17.13 4.87 -0.69
N ARG A 30 15.84 5.24 -0.58
CA ARG A 30 14.82 4.37 0.01
C ARG A 30 14.51 3.17 -0.87
N THR A 31 14.56 3.33 -2.20
CA THR A 31 14.35 2.23 -3.15
C THR A 31 15.40 1.15 -2.93
N LEU A 32 16.70 1.52 -2.82
CA LEU A 32 17.79 0.58 -2.55
C LEU A 32 17.61 -0.17 -1.22
N LYS A 33 17.23 0.55 -0.15
CA LYS A 33 16.93 -0.07 1.15
C LYS A 33 15.79 -1.09 1.06
N THR A 34 14.75 -0.78 0.30
CA THR A 34 13.61 -1.69 0.09
C THR A 34 14.02 -2.93 -0.70
N LEU A 35 14.82 -2.76 -1.78
CA LEU A 35 15.32 -3.89 -2.56
C LEU A 35 16.20 -4.81 -1.71
N SER A 36 17.12 -4.25 -0.93
CA SER A 36 17.96 -5.01 0.01
C SER A 36 17.13 -5.73 1.08
N ALA A 37 16.10 -5.09 1.64
CA ALA A 37 15.23 -5.72 2.64
C ALA A 37 14.40 -6.89 2.07
N LEU A 38 14.17 -6.91 0.76
CA LEU A 38 13.44 -7.96 0.05
C LEU A 38 14.35 -8.99 -0.63
N ASP A 39 15.67 -8.90 -0.41
CA ASP A 39 16.68 -9.72 -1.07
C ASP A 39 16.59 -9.67 -2.61
N ILE A 40 16.33 -8.47 -3.13
CA ILE A 40 16.28 -8.19 -4.58
C ILE A 40 17.58 -7.49 -4.96
N LYS A 41 18.30 -8.05 -5.94
CA LYS A 41 19.48 -7.38 -6.50
C LYS A 41 19.09 -6.14 -7.28
N ASP A 42 19.87 -5.09 -7.15
CA ASP A 42 19.66 -3.77 -7.74
C ASP A 42 20.46 -3.53 -9.04
N SER A 43 21.26 -4.51 -9.48
CA SER A 43 22.06 -4.49 -10.70
C SER A 43 21.28 -4.09 -11.95
N PHE A 44 19.99 -4.44 -12.03
CA PHE A 44 19.13 -4.09 -13.16
C PHE A 44 18.85 -2.59 -13.25
N LEU A 45 19.02 -1.80 -12.18
CA LEU A 45 18.81 -0.35 -12.19
C LEU A 45 19.82 0.39 -13.08
N GLU A 46 20.97 -0.22 -13.37
CA GLU A 46 22.00 0.32 -14.25
C GLU A 46 21.71 0.03 -15.73
N LEU A 47 20.74 -0.86 -16.03
CA LEU A 47 20.36 -1.24 -17.38
C LEU A 47 19.24 -0.35 -17.92
N PRO A 48 19.15 -0.15 -19.25
CA PRO A 48 18.01 0.53 -19.86
C PRO A 48 16.69 -0.17 -19.52
N THR A 49 15.64 0.60 -19.21
CA THR A 49 14.33 0.09 -18.77
C THR A 49 13.71 -0.92 -19.73
N ASP A 50 13.99 -0.77 -21.03
CA ASP A 50 13.47 -1.65 -22.08
C ASP A 50 14.02 -3.09 -21.96
N THR A 51 15.21 -3.24 -21.40
CA THR A 51 15.89 -4.55 -21.22
C THR A 51 15.52 -5.25 -19.92
N TRP A 52 14.78 -4.59 -19.02
CA TRP A 52 14.47 -5.15 -17.70
C TRP A 52 13.60 -6.39 -17.79
N ASN A 53 12.73 -6.50 -18.79
CA ASN A 53 11.88 -7.70 -18.95
C ASN A 53 12.67 -8.95 -19.34
N ASP A 54 13.92 -8.81 -19.77
CA ASP A 54 14.83 -9.91 -20.07
C ASP A 54 15.83 -10.18 -18.93
N ASN A 55 15.79 -9.38 -17.85
CA ASN A 55 16.68 -9.51 -16.70
C ASN A 55 16.04 -10.39 -15.61
N ASP A 56 16.71 -11.48 -15.26
CA ASP A 56 16.23 -12.45 -14.27
C ASP A 56 16.06 -11.84 -12.86
N ASP A 57 17.01 -11.00 -12.42
CA ASP A 57 16.96 -10.36 -11.10
C ASP A 57 15.74 -9.42 -11.01
N TYR A 58 15.45 -8.66 -12.07
CA TYR A 58 14.24 -7.83 -12.16
C TYR A 58 12.97 -8.68 -12.15
N LEU A 59 12.90 -9.76 -12.93
CA LEU A 59 11.72 -10.63 -12.97
C LEU A 59 11.46 -11.29 -11.61
N GLN A 60 12.52 -11.75 -10.93
CA GLN A 60 12.43 -12.27 -9.57
C GLN A 60 11.91 -11.19 -8.60
N GLY A 61 12.49 -10.00 -8.62
CA GLY A 61 12.10 -8.89 -7.76
C GLY A 61 10.65 -8.45 -8.00
N LYS A 62 10.25 -8.33 -9.27
CA LYS A 62 8.87 -8.04 -9.70
C LYS A 62 7.90 -9.08 -9.17
N ASN A 63 8.26 -10.36 -9.23
CA ASN A 63 7.43 -11.44 -8.69
C ASN A 63 7.37 -11.42 -7.16
N CYS A 64 8.48 -11.13 -6.48
CA CYS A 64 8.53 -10.94 -5.03
C CYS A 64 7.57 -9.81 -4.61
N VAL A 65 7.72 -8.63 -5.20
CA VAL A 65 6.88 -7.45 -4.91
C VAL A 65 5.40 -7.70 -5.25
N LYS A 66 5.10 -8.39 -6.35
CA LYS A 66 3.72 -8.77 -6.69
C LYS A 66 3.07 -9.70 -5.65
N LYS A 67 3.87 -10.55 -5.00
CA LYS A 67 3.45 -11.49 -3.96
C LYS A 67 3.35 -10.84 -2.57
N LEU A 68 3.97 -9.67 -2.36
CA LEU A 68 3.75 -8.86 -1.16
C LEU A 68 2.27 -8.44 -1.10
N ARG A 69 1.49 -9.18 -0.32
CA ARG A 69 0.06 -8.95 -0.10
C ARG A 69 -0.12 -7.79 0.89
N VAL A 70 0.26 -6.57 0.49
CA VAL A 70 0.19 -5.33 1.32
C VAL A 70 -1.23 -5.07 1.86
N VAL A 71 -2.24 -5.59 1.16
CA VAL A 71 -3.67 -5.45 1.51
C VAL A 71 -4.04 -6.21 2.79
N ASN A 72 -3.30 -7.25 3.14
CA ASN A 72 -3.66 -8.11 4.25
C ASN A 72 -3.20 -7.56 5.60
N ASP A 73 -2.00 -7.00 5.72
CA ASP A 73 -1.55 -6.43 6.99
C ASP A 73 -2.46 -5.28 7.47
N THR A 74 -2.96 -4.46 6.53
CA THR A 74 -3.88 -3.37 6.90
C THR A 74 -5.27 -3.90 7.27
N ALA A 75 -5.78 -4.89 6.54
CA ALA A 75 -7.06 -5.53 6.84
C ALA A 75 -6.99 -6.35 8.14
N GLU A 76 -5.98 -7.18 8.32
CA GLU A 76 -5.70 -7.94 9.55
C GLU A 76 -5.47 -7.02 10.73
N ARG A 77 -4.72 -5.92 10.56
CA ARG A 77 -4.59 -4.91 11.62
C ARG A 77 -5.92 -4.24 11.94
N GLY A 78 -6.76 -3.95 10.94
CA GLY A 78 -8.09 -3.39 11.13
C GLY A 78 -9.02 -4.36 11.89
N VAL A 79 -9.01 -5.63 11.51
CA VAL A 79 -9.76 -6.70 12.17
C VAL A 79 -9.26 -6.89 13.61
N LYS A 80 -7.94 -6.98 13.81
CA LYS A 80 -7.34 -7.13 15.13
C LYS A 80 -7.65 -5.96 16.05
N LEU A 81 -7.57 -4.73 15.53
CA LEU A 81 -7.95 -3.53 16.28
C LEU A 81 -9.42 -3.58 16.69
N PHE A 82 -10.30 -4.02 15.79
CA PHE A 82 -11.73 -4.15 16.07
C PHE A 82 -12.04 -5.26 17.07
N GLU A 83 -11.37 -6.40 16.97
CA GLU A 83 -11.44 -7.51 17.93
C GLU A 83 -10.99 -7.04 19.32
N ASP A 84 -9.81 -6.43 19.42
CA ASP A 84 -9.25 -5.93 20.67
C ASP A 84 -10.19 -4.87 21.30
N TYR A 85 -10.77 -3.98 20.49
CA TYR A 85 -11.74 -2.98 20.93
C TYR A 85 -13.04 -3.61 21.45
N ASN A 86 -13.55 -4.66 20.79
CA ASN A 86 -14.73 -5.40 21.26
C ASN A 86 -14.50 -6.07 22.61
N THR A 87 -13.27 -6.49 22.92
CA THR A 87 -12.94 -7.05 24.24
C THR A 87 -12.83 -6.02 25.36
N ILE A 88 -12.53 -4.75 25.05
CA ILE A 88 -12.23 -3.72 26.06
C ILE A 88 -13.46 -2.90 26.45
N LEU A 89 -14.35 -2.55 25.50
CA LEU A 89 -15.39 -1.55 25.73
C LEU A 89 -16.76 -2.12 26.06
N THR A 90 -17.34 -2.97 25.20
CA THR A 90 -18.68 -3.51 25.42
C THR A 90 -18.92 -4.76 24.56
N LYS A 91 -19.65 -5.73 25.14
CA LYS A 91 -20.15 -6.92 24.43
C LYS A 91 -21.55 -6.71 23.86
N ASN A 92 -22.16 -5.56 24.13
CA ASN A 92 -23.50 -5.21 23.63
C ASN A 92 -23.38 -4.61 22.22
N GLU A 93 -24.07 -5.21 21.25
CA GLU A 93 -24.04 -4.76 19.86
C GLU A 93 -24.65 -3.37 19.67
N ASP A 94 -25.67 -3.00 20.45
CA ASP A 94 -26.34 -1.69 20.32
C ASP A 94 -25.42 -0.55 20.75
N GLU A 95 -24.71 -0.74 21.86
CA GLU A 95 -23.71 0.23 22.35
C GLU A 95 -22.54 0.36 21.37
N LYS A 96 -22.14 -0.75 20.75
CA LYS A 96 -21.11 -0.76 19.71
C LYS A 96 -21.54 0.01 18.46
N GLN A 97 -22.77 -0.19 17.99
CA GLN A 97 -23.29 0.56 16.84
C GLN A 97 -23.41 2.05 17.15
N PHE A 98 -23.83 2.41 18.37
CA PHE A 98 -23.86 3.80 18.81
C PHE A 98 -22.46 4.43 18.81
N LEU A 99 -21.45 3.74 19.36
CA LEU A 99 -20.07 4.22 19.38
C LEU A 99 -19.48 4.38 17.98
N LEU A 100 -19.73 3.44 17.07
CA LEU A 100 -19.30 3.55 15.67
C LEU A 100 -19.91 4.80 15.01
N HIS A 101 -21.20 5.05 15.24
CA HIS A 101 -21.88 6.24 14.75
C HIS A 101 -21.25 7.53 15.29
N VAL A 102 -20.97 7.58 16.60
CA VAL A 102 -20.34 8.75 17.24
C VAL A 102 -18.92 8.99 16.72
N VAL A 103 -18.13 7.93 16.50
CA VAL A 103 -16.77 8.04 15.95
C VAL A 103 -16.79 8.53 14.50
N GLU A 104 -17.71 8.00 13.69
CA GLU A 104 -17.90 8.41 12.29
C GLU A 104 -18.25 9.90 12.19
N GLU A 105 -19.20 10.37 13.01
CA GLU A 105 -19.59 11.78 13.07
C GLU A 105 -18.44 12.66 13.58
N ASN A 106 -17.70 12.24 14.60
CA ASN A 106 -16.52 12.96 15.07
C ASN A 106 -15.43 13.06 14.00
N ARG A 107 -15.21 12.02 13.18
CA ARG A 107 -14.24 12.07 12.06
C ARG A 107 -14.60 13.10 11.00
N LYS A 108 -15.90 13.35 10.77
CA LYS A 108 -16.37 14.36 9.82
C LYS A 108 -16.14 15.77 10.34
N ILE A 109 -16.21 15.96 11.66
CA ILE A 109 -16.09 17.27 12.33
C ILE A 109 -14.62 17.60 12.64
N VAL A 110 -13.83 16.61 13.05
CA VAL A 110 -12.40 16.77 13.32
C VAL A 110 -11.66 16.70 12.00
N SER A 111 -11.39 17.87 11.41
CA SER A 111 -10.47 17.99 10.27
C SER A 111 -9.09 17.54 10.72
N THR A 112 -8.75 16.27 10.49
CA THR A 112 -7.39 15.80 10.74
C THR A 112 -6.46 16.52 9.79
N GLU A 113 -5.51 17.29 10.32
CA GLU A 113 -4.53 18.07 9.55
C GLU A 113 -3.66 17.24 8.57
N THR A 114 -3.84 15.91 8.53
CA THR A 114 -3.26 15.03 7.51
C THR A 114 -3.87 15.20 6.11
N SER A 115 -4.98 15.94 5.96
CA SER A 115 -5.53 16.31 4.64
C SER A 115 -4.91 17.56 4.01
N LYS A 116 -3.85 18.13 4.59
CA LYS A 116 -3.00 19.12 3.91
C LYS A 116 -1.60 18.58 3.65
N ARG A 117 -1.41 17.97 2.46
CA ARG A 117 -0.25 18.26 1.62
C ARG A 117 -0.43 17.73 0.19
N SER A 118 -0.49 18.71 -0.72
CA SER A 118 -0.18 18.68 -2.16
C SER A 118 -1.12 17.96 -3.12
#